data_AF-A0A1F4P5C4-F1
#
_entry.id   AF-A0A1F4P5C4-F1
#
_cell.length_a   1.000
_cell.length_b   1.000
_cell.length_c   1.000
_cell.angle_alpha   90.00
_cell.angle_beta   90.00
_cell.angle_gamma   90.00
#
_symmetry.space_group_name_H-M   'P 1'
#
loop_
_entity.id
_entity.type
_entity.pdbx_description
1 polymer ?
#
loop_
_entity_poly.entity_id
_entity_poly.type
_entity_poly.pdbx_seq_one_letter_code
_entity_poly.pdbx_strand_id
1 'polypeptide(L)'
;MIRLVTWWPDWPPGNYREVTMHSLNLVEGAGILPKEECKQLAVLAQELTHTFETAQVFRTYTEMVVSVLNDAKHPTPDSKYWQAVREQKVMYGELVSLSYEYRKKQIQVKKLQRSLSNEEDDLEKEITVIEIEQAEWTLRNMEKIARDRLREILEWSKIKAIILPDMKYGVEDVNDHQLEAMKQRFRAEASLVTKHTPVADARNILALADMAQKLGGNVCALR
;
A
#
# COMPACT_ATOMS: atom_id res chain seq x y z
N MET A 1 -9.20 -30.62 -3.42
CA MET A 1 -9.00 -30.01 -4.75
C MET A 1 -9.51 -28.58 -4.68
N ILE A 2 -8.64 -27.63 -4.37
CA ILE A 2 -9.01 -26.23 -4.09
C ILE A 2 -9.28 -25.55 -5.43
N ARG A 3 -10.55 -25.26 -5.72
CA ARG A 3 -10.93 -24.39 -6.83
C ARG A 3 -10.49 -22.97 -6.46
N LEU A 4 -9.57 -22.41 -7.24
CA LEU A 4 -9.33 -20.98 -7.28
C LEU A 4 -10.64 -20.30 -7.66
N VAL A 5 -11.34 -19.74 -6.67
CA VAL A 5 -12.50 -18.91 -6.95
C VAL A 5 -11.98 -17.52 -7.28
N THR A 6 -11.90 -17.23 -8.57
CA THR A 6 -11.84 -15.87 -9.09
C THR A 6 -13.18 -15.18 -8.78
N TRP A 7 -13.37 -14.75 -7.54
CA TRP A 7 -14.18 -13.56 -7.27
C TRP A 7 -13.36 -12.39 -7.88
N TRP A 8 -13.93 -11.49 -8.65
CA TRP A 8 -14.54 -10.24 -8.20
C TRP A 8 -15.61 -9.86 -9.24
N PRO A 9 -16.87 -9.67 -8.82
CA PRO A 9 -17.97 -9.29 -9.72
C PRO A 9 -17.90 -7.81 -10.06
N ASP A 10 -18.09 -7.52 -11.35
CA ASP A 10 -18.54 -6.27 -11.97
C ASP A 10 -18.84 -5.09 -11.01
N TRP A 11 -17.89 -4.17 -10.86
CA TRP A 11 -18.09 -2.86 -10.22
C TRP A 11 -17.30 -1.81 -10.99
N PRO A 12 -17.91 -0.69 -11.44
CA PRO A 12 -17.68 -0.20 -12.80
C PRO A 12 -16.22 0.15 -13.00
N PRO A 13 -15.62 -0.29 -14.13
CA PRO A 13 -14.40 0.33 -14.58
C PRO A 13 -14.74 1.82 -14.72
N GLY A 14 -14.09 2.68 -13.93
CA GLY A 14 -13.93 4.04 -14.42
C GLY A 14 -13.27 3.84 -15.78
N ASN A 15 -13.86 4.35 -16.86
CA ASN A 15 -13.43 4.01 -18.20
C ASN A 15 -11.97 4.48 -18.37
N TYR A 16 -10.99 3.66 -18.02
CA TYR A 16 -9.59 4.05 -17.97
C TYR A 16 -9.08 4.37 -19.37
N ARG A 17 -9.77 3.84 -20.39
CA ARG A 17 -9.61 4.25 -21.79
C ARG A 17 -9.97 5.71 -22.00
N GLU A 18 -11.09 6.21 -21.45
CA GLU A 18 -11.42 7.65 -21.52
C GLU A 18 -10.39 8.51 -20.79
N VAL A 19 -9.96 8.08 -19.59
CA VAL A 19 -8.92 8.79 -18.82
C VAL A 19 -7.60 8.85 -19.59
N THR A 20 -7.21 7.73 -20.21
CA THR A 20 -5.98 7.64 -21.02
C THR A 20 -6.09 8.49 -22.27
N MET A 21 -7.19 8.41 -23.02
CA MET A 21 -7.39 9.23 -24.21
C MET A 21 -7.44 10.72 -23.88
N HIS A 22 -8.10 11.10 -22.78
CA HIS A 22 -8.14 12.49 -22.33
C HIS A 22 -6.74 13.00 -21.96
N SER A 23 -5.97 12.23 -21.17
CA SER A 23 -4.59 12.61 -20.81
C SER A 23 -3.64 12.68 -22.02
N LEU A 24 -3.77 11.78 -23.00
CA LEU A 24 -3.03 11.86 -24.26
C LEU A 24 -3.34 13.15 -25.03
N ASN A 25 -4.62 13.52 -25.11
CA ASN A 25 -5.04 14.77 -25.75
C ASN A 25 -4.50 16.01 -25.00
N LEU A 26 -4.45 15.97 -23.66
CA LEU A 26 -3.85 17.06 -22.87
C LEU A 26 -2.36 17.21 -23.18
N VAL A 27 -1.62 16.10 -23.27
CA VAL A 27 -0.19 16.12 -23.63
C VAL A 27 0.04 16.66 -25.04
N GLU A 28 -0.76 16.22 -26.02
CA GLU A 28 -0.68 16.73 -27.38
C GLU A 28 -1.04 18.23 -27.45
N GLY A 29 -2.13 18.63 -26.78
CA GLY A 29 -2.63 20.00 -26.74
C GLY A 29 -1.66 20.98 -26.06
N ALA A 30 -0.89 20.52 -25.07
CA ALA A 30 0.12 21.33 -24.39
C ALA A 30 1.29 21.73 -25.30
N GLY A 31 1.49 21.06 -26.43
CA GLY A 31 2.54 21.41 -27.39
C GLY A 31 3.97 21.23 -26.86
N ILE A 32 4.14 20.52 -25.75
CA ILE A 32 5.44 20.26 -25.11
C ILE A 32 6.30 19.25 -25.90
N LEU A 33 5.67 18.52 -26.83
CA LEU A 33 6.31 17.55 -27.73
C LEU A 33 5.90 17.82 -29.19
N PRO A 34 6.77 17.51 -30.17
CA PRO A 34 6.41 17.53 -31.58
C PRO A 34 5.25 16.58 -31.88
N LYS A 35 4.40 16.93 -32.86
CA LYS A 35 3.24 16.12 -33.26
C LYS A 35 3.58 14.68 -33.62
N GLU A 36 4.73 14.44 -34.26
CA GLU A 36 5.17 13.08 -34.61
C GLU A 36 5.52 12.24 -33.38
N GLU A 37 6.01 12.86 -32.30
CA GLU A 37 6.26 12.16 -31.02
C GLU A 37 4.95 11.89 -30.27
N CYS A 38 4.00 12.83 -30.31
CA CYS A 38 2.65 12.61 -29.77
C CYS A 38 1.94 11.42 -30.46
N LYS A 39 2.13 11.25 -31.77
CA LYS A 39 1.60 10.09 -32.51
C LYS A 39 2.22 8.78 -32.02
N GLN A 40 3.52 8.75 -31.71
CA GLN A 40 4.16 7.56 -31.13
C GLN A 40 3.53 7.19 -29.79
N LEU A 41 3.24 8.19 -28.95
CA LEU A 41 2.57 7.98 -27.67
C LEU A 41 1.12 7.50 -27.86
N ALA A 42 0.39 8.05 -28.83
CA ALA A 42 -0.99 7.64 -29.14
C ALA A 42 -1.09 6.19 -29.66
N VAL A 43 -0.06 5.70 -30.37
CA VAL A 43 0.03 4.27 -30.77
C VAL A 43 0.03 3.36 -29.55
N LEU A 44 0.59 3.81 -28.42
CA LEU A 44 0.65 3.06 -27.17
C LEU A 44 -0.63 3.20 -26.31
N ALA A 45 -1.69 3.88 -26.77
CA ALA A 45 -2.85 4.18 -25.93
C ALA A 45 -3.49 2.95 -25.26
N GLN A 46 -3.59 1.82 -25.98
CA GLN A 46 -4.12 0.58 -25.41
C GLN A 46 -3.18 -0.01 -24.35
N GLU A 47 -1.88 -0.01 -24.61
CA GLU A 47 -0.86 -0.48 -23.66
C GLU A 47 -0.81 0.40 -22.41
N LEU A 48 -0.89 1.73 -22.58
CA LEU A 48 -0.91 2.69 -21.48
C LEU A 48 -2.20 2.56 -20.65
N THR A 49 -3.35 2.34 -21.30
CA THR A 49 -4.61 2.06 -20.59
C THR A 49 -4.47 0.80 -19.75
N HIS A 50 -3.99 -0.29 -20.35
CA HIS A 50 -3.77 -1.55 -19.65
C HIS A 50 -2.76 -1.42 -18.51
N THR A 51 -1.69 -0.64 -18.74
CA THR A 51 -0.68 -0.33 -17.73
C THR A 51 -1.32 0.43 -16.57
N PHE A 52 -2.12 1.45 -16.83
CA PHE A 52 -2.78 2.22 -15.76
C PHE A 52 -3.74 1.33 -14.94
N GLU A 53 -4.44 0.42 -15.61
CA GLU A 53 -5.34 -0.57 -14.98
C GLU A 53 -4.59 -1.57 -14.09
N THR A 54 -3.50 -2.14 -14.60
CA THR A 54 -2.80 -3.26 -13.97
C THR A 54 -1.62 -2.87 -13.11
N ALA A 55 -1.07 -1.65 -13.30
CA ALA A 55 0.06 -1.15 -12.54
C ALA A 55 -0.30 -1.18 -11.06
N GLN A 56 0.47 -1.98 -10.35
CA GLN A 56 0.33 -2.23 -8.94
C GLN A 56 0.87 -1.04 -8.16
N VAL A 57 0.03 -0.45 -7.30
CA VAL A 57 0.44 0.66 -6.41
C VAL A 57 0.93 0.15 -5.06
N PHE A 58 0.27 -0.87 -4.50
CA PHE A 58 0.63 -1.47 -3.21
C PHE A 58 0.78 -2.98 -3.30
N ARG A 59 1.25 -3.63 -2.23
CA ARG A 59 1.78 -4.99 -2.26
C ARG A 59 0.76 -6.02 -2.77
N THR A 60 1.27 -7.04 -3.46
CA THR A 60 0.50 -8.24 -3.84
C THR A 60 0.40 -9.17 -2.64
N TYR A 61 -0.54 -10.10 -2.70
CA TYR A 61 -0.61 -11.20 -1.72
C TYR A 61 0.73 -11.92 -1.55
N THR A 62 1.45 -12.19 -2.66
CA THR A 62 2.76 -12.85 -2.64
C THR A 62 3.78 -12.03 -1.86
N GLU A 63 3.88 -10.72 -2.11
CA GLU A 63 4.80 -9.84 -1.37
C GLU A 63 4.41 -9.72 0.10
N MET A 64 3.12 -9.68 0.40
CA MET A 64 2.62 -9.67 1.78
C MET A 64 3.08 -10.92 2.54
N VAL A 65 2.92 -12.11 1.95
CA VAL A 65 3.31 -13.37 2.61
C VAL A 65 4.83 -13.57 2.64
N VAL A 66 5.50 -13.41 1.50
CA VAL A 66 6.92 -13.77 1.35
C VAL A 66 7.85 -12.68 1.87
N SER A 67 7.53 -11.39 1.67
CA SER A 67 8.41 -10.29 2.07
C SER A 67 8.04 -9.73 3.43
N VAL A 68 6.76 -9.44 3.68
CA VAL A 68 6.34 -8.82 4.95
C VAL A 68 6.27 -9.85 6.07
N LEU A 69 5.65 -11.01 5.83
CA LEU A 69 5.42 -12.04 6.84
C LEU A 69 6.48 -13.16 6.85
N ASN A 70 7.71 -12.84 6.41
CA ASN A 70 8.80 -13.80 6.37
C ASN A 70 9.19 -14.32 7.76
N ASP A 71 9.67 -15.56 7.82
CA ASP A 71 10.02 -16.23 9.08
C ASP A 71 11.25 -15.62 9.78
N ALA A 72 12.13 -14.93 9.05
CA ALA A 72 13.28 -14.27 9.66
C ALA A 72 12.85 -13.12 10.60
N LYS A 73 11.74 -12.43 10.29
CA LYS A 73 11.17 -11.36 11.15
C LYS A 73 10.00 -11.83 11.99
N HIS A 74 9.17 -12.72 11.45
CA HIS A 74 7.90 -13.17 12.03
C HIS A 74 7.83 -14.70 12.06
N PRO A 75 8.62 -15.35 12.94
CA PRO A 75 8.79 -16.81 12.93
C PRO A 75 7.57 -17.60 13.41
N THR A 76 6.60 -16.95 14.07
CA THR A 76 5.40 -17.62 14.61
C THR A 76 4.13 -17.16 13.91
N PRO A 77 3.08 -18.01 13.83
CA PRO A 77 1.76 -17.61 13.36
C PRO A 77 1.26 -16.34 14.03
N ASP A 78 1.36 -16.24 15.36
CA ASP A 78 0.95 -15.07 16.13
C ASP A 78 1.69 -13.79 15.69
N SER A 79 3.01 -13.87 15.48
CA SER A 79 3.79 -12.72 15.04
C SER A 79 3.42 -12.25 13.63
N LYS A 80 3.03 -13.18 12.75
CA LYS A 80 2.53 -12.87 11.41
C LYS A 80 1.13 -12.26 11.46
N TYR A 81 0.25 -12.80 12.29
CA TYR A 81 -1.10 -12.24 12.50
C TYR A 81 -1.01 -10.78 12.96
N TRP A 82 -0.23 -10.51 14.01
CA TRP A 82 -0.11 -9.16 14.55
C TRP A 82 0.65 -8.20 13.63
N GLN A 83 1.56 -8.70 12.78
CA GLN A 83 2.10 -7.90 11.69
C GLN A 83 1.01 -7.55 10.66
N ALA A 84 0.20 -8.51 10.24
CA ALA A 84 -0.92 -8.27 9.34
C ALA A 84 -1.96 -7.29 9.94
N VAL A 85 -2.20 -7.32 11.26
CA VAL A 85 -3.03 -6.31 11.95
C VAL A 85 -2.44 -4.91 11.79
N ARG A 86 -1.13 -4.73 12.00
CA ARG A 86 -0.46 -3.43 11.84
C ARG A 86 -0.56 -2.92 10.41
N GLU A 87 -0.27 -3.76 9.42
CA GLU A 87 -0.31 -3.39 8.01
C GLU A 87 -1.74 -3.03 7.56
N GLN A 88 -2.74 -3.82 7.97
CA GLN A 88 -4.14 -3.51 7.69
C GLN A 88 -4.56 -2.16 8.31
N LYS A 89 -4.16 -1.91 9.57
CA LYS A 89 -4.44 -0.64 10.26
C LYS A 89 -3.83 0.55 9.51
N VAL A 90 -2.59 0.44 9.05
CA VAL A 90 -1.93 1.49 8.27
C VAL A 90 -2.71 1.77 6.99
N MET A 91 -3.04 0.74 6.21
CA MET A 91 -3.79 0.92 4.97
C MET A 91 -5.16 1.54 5.19
N TYR A 92 -5.86 1.16 6.26
CA TYR A 92 -7.15 1.75 6.62
C TYR A 92 -7.03 3.22 7.05
N GLY A 93 -6.06 3.55 7.92
CA GLY A 93 -5.83 4.93 8.36
C GLY A 93 -5.47 5.86 7.20
N GLU A 94 -4.66 5.37 6.26
CA GLU A 94 -4.32 6.12 5.05
C GLU A 94 -5.51 6.29 4.11
N LEU A 95 -6.39 5.29 4.01
CA LEU A 95 -7.63 5.39 3.22
C LEU A 95 -8.58 6.44 3.81
N VAL A 96 -8.70 6.49 5.15
CA VAL A 96 -9.47 7.52 5.85
C VAL A 96 -8.88 8.91 5.59
N SER A 97 -7.56 9.06 5.69
CA SER A 97 -6.87 10.33 5.42
C SER A 97 -7.10 10.79 3.98
N LEU A 98 -6.94 9.88 3.01
CA LEU A 98 -7.21 10.13 1.59
C LEU A 98 -8.65 10.60 1.34
N SER A 99 -9.63 10.08 2.10
CA SER A 99 -11.04 10.49 1.97
C SER A 99 -11.30 11.96 2.32
N TYR A 100 -10.53 12.53 3.26
CA TYR A 100 -10.64 13.95 3.60
C TYR A 100 -10.05 14.80 2.49
N GLU A 101 -8.84 14.46 2.02
CA GLU A 101 -8.17 15.18 0.94
C GLU A 101 -8.96 15.12 -0.38
N TYR A 102 -9.57 13.97 -0.69
CA TYR A 102 -10.38 13.82 -1.89
C TYR A 102 -11.58 14.77 -1.87
N ARG A 103 -12.32 14.83 -0.76
CA ARG A 103 -13.47 15.74 -0.61
C ARG A 103 -13.05 17.22 -0.64
N LYS A 104 -11.92 17.57 -0.01
CA LYS A 104 -11.36 18.93 -0.11
C LYS A 104 -11.07 19.30 -1.56
N LYS A 105 -10.46 18.39 -2.32
CA LYS A 105 -10.13 18.58 -3.74
C LYS A 105 -11.39 18.71 -4.60
N GLN A 106 -12.43 17.92 -4.35
CA GLN A 106 -13.74 18.09 -5.02
C GLN A 106 -14.35 19.47 -4.75
N ILE A 107 -14.24 19.98 -3.53
CA ILE A 107 -14.70 21.35 -3.21
C ILE A 107 -13.84 22.39 -3.92
N GLN A 108 -12.52 22.17 -4.01
CA GLN A 108 -11.62 23.05 -4.76
C GLN A 108 -12.05 23.15 -6.22
N VAL A 109 -12.33 22.02 -6.89
CA VAL A 109 -12.85 22.02 -8.27
C VAL A 109 -14.12 22.88 -8.39
N LYS A 110 -15.08 22.71 -7.47
CA LYS A 110 -16.32 23.52 -7.47
C LYS A 110 -16.07 25.01 -7.25
N LYS A 111 -15.05 25.37 -6.46
CA LYS A 111 -14.65 26.77 -6.27
C LYS A 111 -14.05 27.34 -7.55
N LEU A 112 -13.14 26.60 -8.20
CA LEU A 112 -12.53 27.01 -9.46
C LEU A 112 -13.57 27.17 -10.57
N GLN A 113 -14.52 26.24 -10.68
CA GLN A 113 -15.64 26.34 -11.64
C GLN A 113 -16.50 27.59 -11.41
N ARG A 114 -16.69 28.00 -10.14
CA ARG A 114 -17.40 29.24 -9.81
C ARG A 114 -16.57 30.48 -10.08
N SER A 115 -15.26 30.44 -9.85
CA SER A 115 -14.36 31.52 -10.21
C SER A 115 -14.38 31.73 -11.73
N LEU A 116 -14.25 30.65 -12.50
CA LEU A 116 -14.29 30.66 -13.96
C LEU A 116 -15.56 31.29 -14.51
N SER A 117 -16.73 31.03 -13.90
CA SER A 117 -18.00 31.61 -14.37
C SER A 117 -18.13 33.11 -14.14
N ASN A 118 -17.33 33.68 -13.22
CA ASN A 118 -17.34 35.09 -12.86
C ASN A 118 -16.11 35.84 -13.37
N GLU A 119 -15.15 35.13 -13.96
CA GLU A 119 -13.92 35.72 -14.47
C GLU A 119 -14.20 36.41 -15.81
N GLU A 120 -13.65 37.61 -15.99
CA GLU A 120 -13.78 38.39 -17.21
C GLU A 120 -12.49 38.34 -18.03
N ASP A 121 -11.33 38.26 -17.38
CA ASP A 121 -10.04 38.18 -18.06
C ASP A 121 -9.85 36.82 -18.75
N ASP A 122 -9.52 36.85 -20.03
CA ASP A 122 -9.46 35.64 -20.84
C ASP A 122 -8.28 34.73 -20.46
N LEU A 123 -7.15 35.30 -20.01
CA LEU A 123 -5.98 34.52 -19.58
C LEU A 123 -6.23 33.87 -18.21
N GLU A 124 -6.87 34.58 -17.29
CA GLU A 124 -7.26 34.02 -15.98
C GLU A 124 -8.30 32.91 -16.13
N LYS A 125 -9.22 33.01 -17.12
CA LYS A 125 -10.11 31.89 -17.47
C LYS A 125 -9.31 30.68 -17.94
N GLU A 126 -8.36 30.86 -18.85
CA GLU A 126 -7.53 29.77 -19.37
C GLU A 126 -6.73 29.09 -18.24
N ILE A 127 -6.09 29.88 -17.36
CA ILE A 127 -5.38 29.37 -16.18
C ILE A 127 -6.35 28.57 -15.29
N THR A 128 -7.53 29.12 -14.99
CA THR A 128 -8.52 28.46 -14.13
C THR A 128 -9.00 27.13 -14.72
N VAL A 129 -9.15 27.03 -16.05
CA VAL A 129 -9.48 25.77 -16.73
C VAL A 129 -8.37 24.74 -16.52
N ILE A 130 -7.11 25.13 -16.70
CA ILE A 130 -5.95 24.23 -16.48
C ILE A 130 -5.91 23.74 -15.02
N GLU A 131 -6.19 24.61 -14.05
CA GLU A 131 -6.26 24.22 -12.64
C GLU A 131 -7.38 23.22 -12.35
N ILE A 132 -8.54 23.37 -13.02
CA ILE A 132 -9.64 22.41 -12.93
C ILE A 132 -9.21 21.05 -13.48
N GLU A 133 -8.65 21.01 -14.68
CA GLU A 133 -8.18 19.78 -15.33
C GLU A 133 -7.11 19.06 -14.49
N GLN A 134 -6.16 19.81 -13.93
CA GLN A 134 -5.13 19.27 -13.03
C GLN A 134 -5.75 18.69 -11.74
N ALA A 135 -6.73 19.38 -11.16
CA ALA A 135 -7.42 18.92 -9.97
C ALA A 135 -8.25 17.66 -10.25
N GLU A 136 -8.91 17.57 -11.40
CA GLU A 136 -9.65 16.38 -11.84
C GLU A 136 -8.73 15.18 -12.08
N TRP A 137 -7.58 15.38 -12.74
CA TRP A 137 -6.55 14.36 -12.88
C TRP A 137 -6.07 13.83 -11.52
N THR A 138 -5.88 14.74 -10.56
CA THR A 138 -5.51 14.37 -9.19
C THR A 138 -6.59 13.51 -8.54
N LEU A 139 -7.87 13.88 -8.67
CA LEU A 139 -8.99 13.09 -8.14
C LEU A 139 -9.03 11.67 -8.72
N ARG A 140 -8.77 11.51 -10.03
CA ARG A 140 -8.70 10.18 -10.68
C ARG A 140 -7.58 9.31 -10.10
N ASN A 141 -6.41 9.88 -9.85
CA ASN A 141 -5.31 9.16 -9.22
C ASN A 141 -5.64 8.76 -7.77
N MET A 142 -6.29 9.65 -7.02
CA MET A 142 -6.77 9.33 -5.66
C MET A 142 -7.78 8.18 -5.67
N GLU A 143 -8.67 8.12 -6.65
CA GLU A 143 -9.61 6.99 -6.82
C GLU A 143 -8.87 5.67 -7.06
N LYS A 144 -7.85 5.65 -7.93
CA LYS A 144 -7.02 4.46 -8.15
C LYS A 144 -6.31 4.02 -6.87
N ILE A 145 -5.66 4.95 -6.16
CA ILE A 145 -4.99 4.68 -4.88
C ILE A 145 -5.98 4.10 -3.87
N ALA A 146 -7.19 4.67 -3.75
CA ALA A 146 -8.21 4.20 -2.83
C ALA A 146 -8.62 2.75 -3.12
N ARG A 147 -8.80 2.39 -4.40
CA ARG A 147 -9.11 1.01 -4.84
C ARG A 147 -8.01 0.03 -4.46
N ASP A 148 -6.75 0.38 -4.72
CA ASP A 148 -5.62 -0.49 -4.38
C ASP A 148 -5.42 -0.63 -2.86
N ARG A 149 -5.67 0.43 -2.06
CA ARG A 149 -5.67 0.32 -0.59
C ARG A 149 -6.76 -0.63 -0.10
N LEU A 150 -7.98 -0.53 -0.65
CA LEU A 150 -9.07 -1.42 -0.30
C LEU A 150 -8.70 -2.88 -0.61
N ARG A 151 -8.13 -3.15 -1.79
CA ARG A 151 -7.62 -4.49 -2.13
C ARG A 151 -6.67 -5.00 -1.07
N GLU A 152 -5.64 -4.23 -0.68
CA GLU A 152 -4.66 -4.69 0.31
C GLU A 152 -5.28 -4.87 1.70
N ILE A 153 -6.22 -4.01 2.13
CA ILE A 153 -6.98 -4.19 3.38
C ILE A 153 -7.71 -5.55 3.39
N LEU A 154 -8.35 -5.91 2.27
CA LEU A 154 -9.07 -7.18 2.12
C LEU A 154 -8.10 -8.36 2.11
N GLU A 155 -6.95 -8.25 1.43
CA GLU A 155 -5.92 -9.28 1.46
C GLU A 155 -5.35 -9.50 2.88
N TRP A 156 -5.08 -8.42 3.64
CA TRP A 156 -4.67 -8.57 5.03
C TRP A 156 -5.75 -9.25 5.88
N SER A 157 -7.02 -8.96 5.61
CA SER A 157 -8.13 -9.64 6.29
C SER A 157 -8.14 -11.14 6.02
N LYS A 158 -7.95 -11.54 4.74
CA LYS A 158 -7.87 -12.94 4.34
C LYS A 158 -6.67 -13.64 5.00
N ILE A 159 -5.49 -13.02 4.95
CA ILE A 159 -4.26 -13.56 5.56
C ILE A 159 -4.47 -13.80 7.05
N LYS A 160 -5.04 -12.83 7.78
CA LYS A 160 -5.34 -13.01 9.20
C LYS A 160 -6.28 -14.17 9.47
N ALA A 161 -7.32 -14.35 8.65
CA ALA A 161 -8.25 -15.47 8.79
C ALA A 161 -7.58 -16.83 8.52
N ILE A 162 -6.61 -16.88 7.60
CA ILE A 162 -5.82 -18.08 7.31
C ILE A 162 -4.91 -18.44 8.49
N ILE A 163 -4.29 -17.44 9.15
CA ILE A 163 -3.34 -17.64 10.24
C ILE A 163 -4.04 -17.99 11.56
N LEU A 164 -5.25 -17.46 11.79
CA LEU A 164 -5.95 -17.53 13.07
C LEU A 164 -6.06 -18.96 13.66
N PRO A 165 -6.36 -20.02 12.90
CA PRO A 165 -6.46 -21.39 13.45
C PRO A 165 -5.14 -21.96 13.98
N ASP A 166 -3.99 -21.43 13.52
CA ASP A 166 -2.66 -21.91 13.88
C ASP A 166 -2.02 -21.07 15.00
N MET A 167 -2.72 -20.04 15.49
CA MET A 167 -2.24 -19.19 16.58
C MET A 167 -2.29 -19.91 17.92
N LYS A 168 -1.30 -19.62 18.76
CA LYS A 168 -1.24 -20.12 20.14
C LYS A 168 -1.89 -19.14 21.13
N TYR A 169 -1.77 -17.85 20.87
CA TYR A 169 -2.27 -16.77 21.70
C TYR A 169 -3.52 -16.13 21.10
N GLY A 170 -4.23 -15.32 21.88
CA GLY A 170 -5.45 -14.66 21.46
C GLY A 170 -5.21 -13.45 20.53
N VAL A 171 -6.31 -12.80 20.16
CA VAL A 171 -6.33 -11.59 19.31
C VAL A 171 -6.53 -10.29 20.11
N GLU A 172 -6.49 -10.38 21.44
CA GLU A 172 -6.79 -9.26 22.35
C GLU A 172 -5.54 -8.48 22.75
N ASP A 173 -4.43 -9.16 23.05
CA ASP A 173 -3.18 -8.52 23.47
C ASP A 173 -2.00 -9.00 22.61
N VAL A 174 -1.39 -8.04 21.90
CA VAL A 174 -0.20 -8.29 21.08
C VAL A 174 1.00 -8.72 21.93
N ASN A 175 1.07 -8.33 23.20
CA ASN A 175 2.23 -8.63 24.04
C ASN A 175 2.35 -10.13 24.37
N ASP A 176 1.22 -10.86 24.42
CA ASP A 176 1.17 -12.25 24.86
C ASP A 176 2.09 -13.18 24.06
N HIS A 177 2.23 -12.95 22.76
CA HIS A 177 3.05 -13.78 21.87
C HIS A 177 4.50 -13.30 21.73
N GLN A 178 4.80 -12.05 22.11
CA GLN A 178 6.02 -11.36 21.66
C GLN A 178 7.29 -12.05 22.13
N LEU A 179 7.32 -12.45 23.41
CA LEU A 179 8.50 -13.10 23.98
C LEU A 179 8.83 -14.42 23.26
N GLU A 180 7.82 -15.21 22.88
CA GLU A 180 8.02 -16.46 22.14
C GLU A 180 8.56 -16.21 20.73
N ALA A 181 7.95 -15.28 20.00
CA ALA A 181 8.42 -14.91 18.66
C ALA A 181 9.85 -14.34 18.69
N MET A 182 10.16 -13.46 19.65
CA MET A 182 11.49 -12.88 19.81
C MET A 182 12.55 -13.94 20.14
N LYS A 183 12.24 -14.93 20.98
CA LYS A 183 13.18 -16.05 21.24
C LYS A 183 13.51 -16.81 19.97
N GLN A 184 12.51 -17.18 19.17
CA GLN A 184 12.74 -17.93 17.94
C GLN A 184 13.56 -17.09 16.94
N ARG A 185 13.17 -15.82 16.77
CA ARG A 185 13.86 -14.88 15.89
C ARG A 185 15.32 -14.68 16.28
N PHE A 186 15.58 -14.26 17.52
CA PHE A 186 16.94 -13.93 17.95
C PHE A 186 17.82 -15.17 18.07
N ARG A 187 17.25 -16.35 18.35
CA ARG A 187 18.00 -17.61 18.25
C ARG A 187 18.43 -17.91 16.81
N ALA A 188 17.56 -17.68 15.83
CA ALA A 188 17.89 -17.84 14.41
C ALA A 188 18.91 -16.78 13.94
N GLU A 189 18.78 -15.53 14.38
CA GLU A 189 19.78 -14.49 14.08
C GLU A 189 21.14 -14.82 14.71
N ALA A 190 21.16 -15.32 15.95
CA ALA A 190 22.39 -15.72 16.64
C ALA A 190 23.11 -16.88 15.95
N SER A 191 22.41 -17.82 15.32
CA SER A 191 23.05 -18.92 14.58
C SER A 191 23.74 -18.47 13.29
N LEU A 192 23.45 -17.25 12.81
CA LEU A 192 24.13 -16.65 11.66
C LEU A 192 25.41 -15.89 12.04
N VAL A 193 25.69 -15.73 13.35
CA VAL A 193 26.90 -15.06 13.82
C VAL A 193 28.11 -15.94 13.55
N THR A 194 29.12 -15.37 12.86
CA THR A 194 30.37 -16.06 12.51
C THR A 194 31.58 -15.27 13.00
N LYS A 195 32.77 -15.84 12.86
CA LYS A 195 34.05 -15.13 13.13
C LYS A 195 34.26 -13.89 12.25
N HIS A 196 33.51 -13.76 11.16
CA HIS A 196 33.59 -12.62 10.24
C HIS A 196 32.52 -11.56 10.53
N THR A 197 31.59 -11.82 11.44
CA THR A 197 30.59 -10.84 11.85
C THR A 197 31.29 -9.71 12.62
N PRO A 198 31.02 -8.43 12.31
CA PRO A 198 31.55 -7.31 13.08
C PRO A 198 31.26 -7.47 14.58
N VAL A 199 32.25 -7.20 15.42
CA VAL A 199 32.17 -7.46 16.88
C VAL A 199 30.99 -6.73 17.52
N ALA A 200 30.67 -5.52 17.05
CA ALA A 200 29.51 -4.76 17.53
C ALA A 200 28.18 -5.47 17.23
N ASP A 201 28.00 -5.94 15.99
CA ASP A 201 26.79 -6.63 15.56
C ASP A 201 26.63 -7.98 16.27
N ALA A 202 27.73 -8.75 16.37
CA ALA A 202 27.76 -10.02 17.09
C ALA A 202 27.35 -9.83 18.56
N ARG A 203 27.90 -8.82 19.25
CA ARG A 203 27.52 -8.50 20.63
C ARG A 203 26.04 -8.16 20.74
N ASN A 204 25.51 -7.36 19.83
CA ASN A 204 24.11 -6.98 19.85
C ASN A 204 23.16 -8.18 19.66
N ILE A 205 23.41 -8.98 18.62
CA ILE A 205 22.59 -10.17 18.30
C ILE A 205 22.61 -11.18 19.45
N LEU A 206 23.82 -11.50 19.96
CA LEU A 206 23.97 -12.48 21.04
C LEU A 206 23.33 -11.97 22.34
N ALA A 207 23.47 -10.69 22.69
CA ALA A 207 22.85 -10.11 23.87
C ALA A 207 21.31 -10.16 23.81
N LEU A 208 20.72 -9.90 22.64
CA LEU A 208 19.27 -10.02 22.42
C LEU A 208 18.78 -11.46 22.60
N ALA A 209 19.49 -12.43 22.00
CA ALA A 209 19.17 -13.85 22.13
C ALA A 209 19.26 -14.32 23.59
N ASP A 210 20.33 -13.96 24.30
CA ASP A 210 20.52 -14.28 25.71
C ASP A 210 19.41 -13.70 26.58
N MET A 211 19.03 -12.44 26.35
CA MET A 211 17.99 -11.80 27.14
C MET A 211 16.62 -12.44 26.91
N ALA A 212 16.25 -12.68 25.64
CA ALA A 212 14.99 -13.37 25.31
C ALA A 212 14.92 -14.77 25.94
N GLN A 213 16.05 -15.49 25.97
CA GLN A 213 16.14 -16.81 26.59
C GLN A 213 15.99 -16.72 28.13
N LYS A 214 16.68 -15.79 28.80
CA LYS A 214 16.59 -15.59 30.26
C LYS A 214 15.16 -15.31 30.73
N LEU A 215 14.46 -14.44 30.02
CA LEU A 215 13.06 -14.13 30.30
C LEU A 215 12.15 -15.37 30.19
N GLY A 216 12.51 -16.34 29.35
CA GLY A 216 11.75 -17.56 29.17
C GLY A 216 11.73 -18.53 30.34
N GLY A 217 12.75 -18.48 31.21
CA GLY A 217 12.78 -19.30 32.42
C GLY A 217 12.06 -18.68 33.61
N ASN A 218 11.77 -17.37 33.57
CA ASN A 218 11.34 -16.57 34.73
C ASN A 218 10.18 -15.61 34.40
N VAL A 219 9.21 -16.02 33.58
CA VAL A 219 8.06 -15.17 33.20
C VAL A 219 7.19 -14.76 34.42
N CYS A 220 7.35 -15.45 35.56
CA CYS A 220 6.67 -15.10 36.81
C CYS A 220 7.33 -13.94 37.59
N ALA A 221 8.55 -13.50 37.24
CA ALA A 221 9.32 -12.53 38.03
C ALA A 221 9.21 -11.07 37.54
N LEU A 222 8.40 -10.80 36.51
CA LEU A 222 8.30 -9.47 35.87
C LEU A 222 6.85 -8.95 35.75
N ARG A 223 5.92 -9.54 36.49
CA ARG A 223 4.57 -9.02 36.71
C ARG A 223 4.40 -8.64 38.18
#